data_AF-A0A0J6B805-F1
#
_entry.id   AF-A0A0J6B805-F1
#
_cell.length_a   1.000
_cell.length_b   1.000
_cell.length_c   1.000
_cell.angle_alpha   90.00
_cell.angle_beta   90.00
_cell.angle_gamma   90.00
#
_symmetry.space_group_name_H-M   'P 1'
#
loop_
_entity.id
_entity.type
_entity.pdbx_description
1 polymer ?
#
loop_
_entity_poly.entity_id
_entity_poly.type
_entity_poly.pdbx_seq_one_letter_code
_entity_poly.pdbx_strand_id
1 'polypeptide(L)'
;MPNGSALHAPANGRQATVLIDGNNFYASCEAVVDPAVIGRPLVVLSNNDGCIVSRSAEARALGIRMGQPWFQVQRQLERLGVIVRSSNYALYADMSQRLMSVLEEWVEAL
;
A
#
# COMPACT_ATOMS: atom_id res chain seq x y z
N MET A 1 25.56 39.08 12.30
CA MET A 1 24.33 38.94 13.10
C MET A 1 23.31 39.97 12.65
N PRO A 2 22.20 39.53 12.05
CA PRO A 2 20.90 39.99 12.49
C PRO A 2 20.10 38.78 13.00
N ASN A 3 19.74 38.82 14.28
CA ASN A 3 18.69 37.98 14.84
C ASN A 3 17.35 38.58 14.41
N GLY A 4 16.62 37.86 13.58
CA GLY A 4 15.30 38.25 13.10
C GLY A 4 14.41 37.03 13.02
N SER A 5 13.92 36.60 14.19
CA SER A 5 12.82 35.65 14.32
C SER A 5 11.54 36.27 13.75
N ALA A 6 11.35 36.17 12.44
CA ALA A 6 10.03 36.30 11.83
C ALA A 6 9.41 34.90 11.84
N LEU A 7 8.79 34.57 12.97
CA LEU A 7 7.80 33.51 13.03
C LEU A 7 6.80 33.78 11.90
N HIS A 8 6.71 32.83 10.98
CA HIS A 8 5.71 32.78 9.94
C HIS A 8 4.34 32.89 10.62
N ALA A 9 3.76 34.09 10.65
CA ALA A 9 2.38 34.24 11.09
C ALA A 9 1.53 33.47 10.07
N PRO A 10 0.72 32.48 10.48
CA PRO A 10 -0.12 31.78 9.53
C PRO A 10 -1.05 32.81 8.89
N ALA A 11 -0.96 32.90 7.56
CA ALA A 11 -1.91 33.66 6.76
C ALA A 11 -3.33 33.19 7.11
N ASN A 12 -4.30 34.09 7.04
CA ASN A 12 -5.72 33.94 7.43
C ASN A 12 -6.53 32.85 6.66
N GLY A 13 -5.90 31.78 6.18
CA GLY A 13 -6.52 30.63 5.53
C GLY A 13 -6.81 29.49 6.52
N ARG A 14 -7.91 28.77 6.32
CA ARG A 14 -8.20 27.55 7.09
C ARG A 14 -7.14 26.49 6.78
N GLN A 15 -6.45 25.99 7.80
CA GLN A 15 -5.64 24.79 7.69
C GLN A 15 -6.53 23.55 7.56
N ALA A 16 -6.08 22.59 6.75
CA ALA A 16 -6.71 21.28 6.60
C ALA A 16 -5.66 20.19 6.74
N THR A 17 -5.98 19.14 7.49
CA THR A 17 -5.16 17.92 7.59
C THR A 17 -5.83 16.83 6.76
N VAL A 18 -5.04 16.16 5.92
CA VAL A 18 -5.51 15.07 5.05
C VAL A 18 -4.71 13.80 5.36
N LEU A 19 -5.40 12.66 5.38
CA LEU A 19 -4.78 11.33 5.46
C LEU A 19 -4.92 10.65 4.10
N ILE A 20 -3.80 10.24 3.51
CA ILE A 20 -3.74 9.56 2.21
C ILE A 20 -3.27 8.13 2.47
N ASP A 21 -4.06 7.16 2.00
CA ASP A 21 -3.77 5.73 2.15
C ASP A 21 -3.81 5.02 0.79
N GLY A 22 -2.83 4.15 0.55
CA GLY A 22 -2.70 3.38 -0.67
C GLY A 22 -3.66 2.19 -0.70
N ASN A 23 -4.66 2.21 -1.57
CA ASN A 23 -5.59 1.10 -1.73
C ASN A 23 -4.86 -0.21 -2.04
N ASN A 24 -5.07 -1.21 -1.18
CA ASN A 24 -4.54 -2.57 -1.37
C ASN A 24 -3.02 -2.56 -1.63
N PHE A 25 -2.29 -1.65 -0.97
CA PHE A 25 -0.97 -1.15 -1.42
C PHE A 25 -0.04 -2.21 -2.01
N TYR A 26 0.31 -3.27 -1.28
CA TYR A 26 1.24 -4.29 -1.81
C TYR A 26 0.69 -5.02 -3.05
N ALA A 27 -0.59 -5.39 -3.06
CA ALA A 27 -1.21 -6.02 -4.23
C ALA A 27 -1.23 -5.07 -5.44
N SER A 28 -1.41 -3.77 -5.21
CA SER A 28 -1.32 -2.74 -6.25
C SER A 28 0.13 -2.58 -6.76
N CYS A 29 1.13 -2.63 -5.89
CA CYS A 29 2.55 -2.60 -6.29
C CYS A 29 2.92 -3.79 -7.19
N GLU A 30 2.44 -5.00 -6.86
CA GLU A 30 2.65 -6.19 -7.70
C GLU A 30 2.05 -5.98 -9.11
N ALA A 31 0.87 -5.37 -9.20
CA ALA A 31 0.19 -5.11 -10.47
C ALA A 31 0.88 -4.04 -11.35
N VAL A 32 1.66 -3.14 -10.75
CA VAL A 32 2.50 -2.18 -11.49
C VAL A 32 3.65 -2.89 -12.20
N VAL A 33 4.24 -3.92 -11.57
CA VAL A 33 5.37 -4.69 -12.11
C VAL A 33 4.91 -5.78 -13.06
N ASP A 34 3.80 -6.44 -12.75
CA ASP A 34 3.20 -7.51 -13.56
C ASP A 34 1.74 -7.13 -13.92
N PRO A 35 1.53 -6.37 -15.03
CA PRO A 35 0.19 -5.99 -15.46
C PRO A 35 -0.75 -7.16 -15.76
N ALA A 36 -0.24 -8.39 -15.94
CA ALA A 36 -1.07 -9.56 -16.22
C ALA A 36 -1.90 -10.02 -15.01
N VAL A 37 -1.67 -9.44 -13.81
CA VAL A 37 -2.47 -9.70 -12.61
C VAL A 37 -3.62 -8.70 -12.42
N ILE A 38 -3.69 -7.64 -13.24
CA ILE A 38 -4.77 -6.64 -13.16
C ILE A 38 -6.12 -7.31 -13.43
N GLY A 39 -7.11 -7.03 -12.57
CA GLY A 39 -8.45 -7.60 -12.66
C GLY A 39 -8.54 -9.07 -12.20
N ARG A 40 -7.47 -9.62 -11.59
CA ARG A 40 -7.42 -11.00 -11.09
C ARG A 40 -7.29 -11.02 -9.57
N PRO A 41 -7.85 -12.04 -8.89
CA PRO A 41 -7.70 -12.18 -7.45
C PRO A 41 -6.23 -12.43 -7.08
N LEU A 42 -5.65 -11.52 -6.31
CA LEU A 42 -4.26 -11.60 -5.84
C LEU A 42 -4.17 -11.41 -4.33
N VAL A 43 -3.27 -12.16 -3.69
CA VAL A 43 -2.89 -11.96 -2.28
C VAL A 43 -1.36 -11.88 -2.16
N VAL A 44 -0.91 -11.08 -1.20
CA VAL A 44 0.49 -10.96 -0.81
C VAL A 44 0.66 -11.52 0.60
N LEU A 45 1.65 -12.40 0.77
CA LEU A 45 1.97 -13.06 2.03
C LEU A 45 3.06 -12.30 2.80
N SER A 46 3.08 -12.41 4.13
CA SER A 46 4.08 -11.82 5.02
C SER A 46 5.47 -12.43 4.83
N ASN A 47 6.46 -11.94 5.61
CA ASN A 47 7.71 -12.64 5.86
C ASN A 47 7.48 -14.14 6.09
N ASN A 48 8.32 -14.96 5.44
CA ASN A 48 8.29 -16.42 5.45
C ASN A 48 6.92 -17.01 5.05
N ASP A 49 6.14 -16.30 4.24
CA ASP A 49 4.83 -16.74 3.74
C ASP A 49 3.84 -17.15 4.84
N GLY A 50 3.94 -16.51 6.00
CA GLY A 50 3.15 -16.86 7.19
C GLY A 50 1.66 -16.55 7.05
N CYS A 51 1.32 -15.31 6.73
CA CYS A 51 -0.08 -14.85 6.65
C CYS A 51 -0.32 -13.91 5.48
N ILE A 52 -1.58 -13.79 5.06
CA ILE A 52 -1.99 -12.81 4.05
C ILE A 52 -1.92 -11.41 4.68
N VAL A 53 -1.13 -10.52 4.09
CA VAL A 53 -0.92 -9.13 4.55
C VAL A 53 -1.43 -8.06 3.58
N SER A 54 -1.70 -8.45 2.33
CA SER A 54 -2.47 -7.64 1.38
C SER A 54 -3.27 -8.53 0.44
N ARG A 55 -4.34 -7.99 -0.14
CA ARG A 55 -5.23 -8.68 -1.08
C ARG A 55 -5.78 -7.67 -2.07
N SER A 56 -6.00 -8.06 -3.32
CA SER A 56 -6.68 -7.24 -4.33
C SER A 56 -8.18 -7.08 -4.01
N ALA A 57 -8.87 -6.20 -4.74
CA ALA A 57 -10.31 -6.01 -4.61
C ALA A 57 -11.08 -7.29 -5.00
N GLU A 58 -10.61 -7.99 -6.04
CA GLU A 58 -11.14 -9.25 -6.52
C GLU A 58 -10.95 -10.35 -5.48
N ALA A 59 -9.78 -10.46 -4.86
CA ALA A 59 -9.55 -11.40 -3.77
C ALA A 59 -10.44 -11.10 -2.55
N ARG A 60 -10.66 -9.81 -2.23
CA ARG A 60 -11.63 -9.40 -1.19
C ARG A 60 -13.05 -9.83 -1.53
N ALA A 61 -13.46 -9.70 -2.79
CA ALA A 61 -14.79 -10.09 -3.25
C ALA A 61 -15.04 -11.62 -3.15
N LEU A 62 -13.98 -12.43 -3.22
CA LEU A 62 -14.03 -13.88 -2.97
C LEU A 62 -14.11 -14.25 -1.47
N GLY A 63 -14.17 -13.26 -0.57
CA GLY A 63 -14.30 -13.49 0.87
C GLY A 63 -12.98 -13.86 1.57
N ILE A 64 -11.84 -13.78 0.89
CA ILE A 64 -10.52 -14.06 1.46
C ILE A 64 -10.21 -13.00 2.51
N ARG A 65 -9.92 -13.39 3.75
CA ARG A 65 -9.73 -12.47 4.88
C ARG A 65 -8.27 -12.05 5.04
N MET A 66 -8.07 -10.86 5.60
CA MET A 66 -6.74 -10.36 5.94
C MET A 66 -6.22 -11.00 7.23
N GLY A 67 -4.90 -11.20 7.33
CA GLY A 67 -4.26 -11.85 8.47
C GLY A 67 -4.46 -13.37 8.54
N GLN A 68 -5.13 -13.99 7.56
CA GLN A 68 -5.28 -15.46 7.56
C GLN A 68 -3.92 -16.13 7.39
N PRO A 69 -3.59 -17.14 8.22
CA PRO A 69 -2.38 -17.94 8.01
C PRO A 69 -2.48 -18.69 6.69
N TRP A 70 -1.45 -18.57 5.85
CA TRP A 70 -1.44 -19.13 4.49
C TRP A 70 -1.69 -20.64 4.49
N PHE A 71 -1.04 -21.39 5.40
CA PHE A 71 -1.18 -22.85 5.49
C PHE A 71 -2.64 -23.32 5.72
N GLN A 72 -3.49 -22.48 6.31
CA GLN A 72 -4.90 -22.80 6.55
C GLN A 72 -5.76 -22.62 5.30
N VAL A 73 -5.37 -21.72 4.41
CA VAL A 73 -6.20 -21.29 3.26
C VAL A 73 -5.59 -21.63 1.90
N GLN A 74 -4.36 -22.14 1.84
CA GLN A 74 -3.65 -22.47 0.60
C GLN A 74 -4.52 -23.24 -0.41
N ARG A 75 -5.10 -24.37 0.01
CA ARG A 75 -5.93 -25.21 -0.85
C ARG A 75 -7.20 -24.50 -1.34
N GLN A 76 -7.75 -23.58 -0.54
CA GLN A 76 -8.89 -22.77 -0.96
C GLN A 76 -8.46 -21.74 -2.02
N LEU A 77 -7.33 -21.08 -1.82
CA LEU A 77 -6.79 -20.07 -2.73
C LEU A 77 -6.44 -20.68 -4.10
N GLU A 78 -5.82 -21.87 -4.10
CA GLU A 78 -5.54 -22.63 -5.33
C GLU A 78 -6.83 -22.97 -6.11
N ARG A 79 -7.87 -23.47 -5.44
CA ARG A 79 -9.16 -23.80 -6.09
C ARG A 79 -9.87 -22.59 -6.67
N LEU A 80 -9.73 -21.43 -6.04
CA LEU A 80 -10.32 -20.17 -6.50
C LEU A 80 -9.46 -19.47 -7.57
N GLY A 81 -8.31 -20.05 -7.95
CA GLY A 81 -7.41 -19.48 -8.94
C GLY A 81 -6.75 -18.17 -8.48
N VAL A 82 -6.57 -18.01 -7.17
CA VAL A 82 -5.99 -16.81 -6.57
C VAL A 82 -4.49 -16.80 -6.79
N ILE A 83 -3.99 -15.68 -7.29
CA ILE A 83 -2.55 -15.44 -7.44
C ILE A 83 -1.97 -15.16 -6.07
N VAL A 84 -0.89 -15.86 -5.73
CA VAL A 84 -0.20 -15.73 -4.44
C VAL A 84 1.20 -15.20 -4.71
N ARG A 85 1.60 -14.17 -3.96
CA ARG A 85 2.93 -13.58 -4.01
C ARG A 85 3.53 -13.56 -2.61
N SER A 86 4.78 -13.98 -2.48
CA SER A 86 5.59 -13.66 -1.30
C SER A 86 5.87 -12.15 -1.28
N SER A 87 6.04 -11.56 -0.09
CA SER A 87 6.31 -10.12 0.00
C SER A 87 7.62 -9.72 -0.68
N ASN A 88 7.55 -8.68 -1.50
CA ASN A 88 8.70 -7.96 -2.07
C ASN A 88 8.85 -6.57 -1.42
N TYR A 89 9.43 -6.52 -0.23
CA TYR A 89 9.54 -5.26 0.53
C TYR A 89 10.43 -4.20 -0.15
N ALA A 90 11.39 -4.61 -0.99
CA ALA A 90 12.19 -3.66 -1.76
C ALA A 90 11.32 -2.90 -2.77
N LEU A 91 10.47 -3.61 -3.51
CA LEU A 91 9.48 -3.00 -4.40
C LEU A 91 8.51 -2.09 -3.62
N TYR A 92 7.98 -2.56 -2.49
CA TYR A 92 6.99 -1.80 -1.74
C TYR A 92 7.57 -0.53 -1.14
N ALA A 93 8.83 -0.57 -0.68
CA ALA A 93 9.55 0.60 -0.20
C ALA A 93 9.80 1.61 -1.33
N ASP A 94 10.25 1.17 -2.50
CA ASP A 94 10.45 2.03 -3.68
C ASP A 94 9.13 2.70 -4.11
N MET A 95 8.03 1.94 -4.20
CA MET A 95 6.71 2.50 -4.53
C MET A 95 6.22 3.50 -3.48
N SER A 96 6.46 3.23 -2.20
CA SER A 96 6.09 4.15 -1.12
C SER A 96 6.88 5.44 -1.19
N GLN A 97 8.17 5.37 -1.49
CA GLN A 97 9.00 6.57 -1.66
C GLN A 97 8.50 7.42 -2.83
N ARG A 98 8.19 6.80 -3.97
CA ARG A 98 7.63 7.51 -5.14
C ARG A 98 6.29 8.18 -4.82
N LEU A 99 5.41 7.51 -4.08
CA LEU A 99 4.15 8.11 -3.63
C LEU A 99 4.42 9.35 -2.76
N MET A 100 5.32 9.23 -1.77
CA MET A 100 5.66 10.34 -0.88
C MET A 100 6.31 11.50 -1.62
N SER A 101 7.22 11.24 -2.58
CA SER A 101 7.85 12.28 -3.39
C SER A 101 6.84 13.07 -4.23
N VAL A 102 5.79 12.42 -4.74
CA VAL A 102 4.70 13.12 -5.45
C VAL A 102 3.91 13.99 -4.48
N LEU A 103 3.63 13.51 -3.26
CA LEU A 103 2.86 14.25 -2.26
C LEU A 103 3.61 15.44 -1.67
N GLU A 104 4.94 15.38 -1.62
CA GLU A 104 5.81 16.44 -1.08
C GLU A 104 5.57 17.79 -1.75
N GLU A 105 5.26 17.82 -3.05
CA GLU A 105 4.94 19.03 -3.80
C GLU A 105 3.63 19.72 -3.38
N TRP A 106 2.75 19.00 -2.65
CA TRP A 106 1.39 19.45 -2.30
C TRP A 106 1.21 19.75 -0.81
N VAL A 107 2.22 19.52 0.01
CA VAL A 107 2.17 19.74 1.46
C VAL A 107 3.18 20.81 1.87
N GLU A 108 2.83 21.60 2.89
CA GLU A 108 3.79 22.53 3.49
C GLU A 108 4.92 21.73 4.16
N ALA A 109 6.15 22.23 4.08
CA ALA A 109 7.30 21.57 4.69
C ALA A 109 7.07 21.41 6.20
N LEU A 110 7.23 20.18 6.71
CA LEU A 110 7.19 19.87 8.14
C LEU A 110 8.43 20.39 8.87
#